data_AF-A0A6C0GHN8-F1
#
_entry.id   AF-A0A6C0GHN8-F1
#
_cell.length_a   1.000
_cell.length_b   1.000
_cell.length_c   1.000
_cell.angle_alpha   90.00
_cell.angle_beta   90.00
_cell.angle_gamma   90.00
#
_symmetry.space_group_name_H-M   'P 1'
#
loop_
_entity.id
_entity.type
_entity.pdbx_description
1 polymer ?
#
loop_
_entity_poly.entity_id
_entity_poly.type
_entity_poly.pdbx_seq_one_letter_code
_entity_poly.pdbx_strand_id
1 'polypeptide(L)'
;MGIVKKLSFVSLLFISFNGKAQNLSEKEYIVLIVNIERKDPLHPGEIYYWIAASDTLNEEYEFNFSPLFLRLFYPSSSYDDCCEGRDARFYTLTDESKFEFTDEFNNKQENLRKFLKKNSKLIQVIKKKNGFSKLLNEKVTISATAIKTSLCSCKIIEEKHFESVFLPTTEFSLNNDFWNSDKAYHIKHKDYTGFSPYY
;
A
#
# COMPACT_ATOMS: atom_id res chain seq x y z
N MET A 1 -23.76 8.78 67.74
CA MET A 1 -22.42 9.00 67.15
C MET A 1 -21.96 7.66 66.58
N GLY A 2 -22.16 7.43 65.28
CA GLY A 2 -21.87 6.15 64.61
C GLY A 2 -21.64 6.43 63.14
N ILE A 3 -20.38 6.67 62.80
CA ILE A 3 -19.92 7.27 61.54
C ILE A 3 -19.71 6.17 60.49
N VAL A 4 -20.55 6.25 59.45
CA VAL A 4 -20.28 5.98 58.02
C VAL A 4 -19.93 4.55 57.59
N LYS A 5 -20.90 3.93 56.90
CA LYS A 5 -20.76 2.78 56.00
C LYS A 5 -19.60 3.05 55.00
N LYS A 6 -18.57 2.20 54.99
CA LYS A 6 -17.58 2.15 53.92
C LYS A 6 -18.25 1.67 52.64
N LEU A 7 -18.74 2.60 51.83
CA LEU A 7 -19.12 2.36 50.45
C LEU A 7 -17.82 2.40 49.64
N SER A 8 -17.22 1.24 49.36
CA SER A 8 -16.12 1.16 48.41
C SER A 8 -16.67 1.47 47.02
N PHE A 9 -16.46 2.71 46.61
CA PHE A 9 -16.79 3.23 45.28
C PHE A 9 -15.82 2.58 44.29
N VAL A 10 -16.24 1.48 43.65
CA VAL A 10 -15.54 0.89 42.50
C VAL A 10 -15.73 1.88 41.35
N SER A 11 -14.81 2.83 41.23
CA SER A 11 -14.75 3.73 40.08
C SER A 11 -14.31 2.90 38.88
N LEU A 12 -15.28 2.46 38.07
CA LEU A 12 -15.02 1.94 36.74
C LEU A 12 -14.35 3.06 35.94
N LEU A 13 -13.02 3.02 35.88
CA LEU A 13 -12.22 3.68 34.86
C LEU A 13 -12.58 3.02 33.52
N PHE A 14 -13.67 3.46 32.90
CA PHE A 14 -13.82 3.40 31.46
C PHE A 14 -12.77 4.35 30.89
N ILE A 15 -11.53 3.85 30.80
CA ILE A 15 -10.53 4.43 29.92
C ILE A 15 -11.10 4.20 28.52
N SER A 16 -11.84 5.20 28.02
CA SER A 16 -12.19 5.28 26.62
C SER A 16 -10.87 5.36 25.86
N PHE A 17 -10.37 4.22 25.40
CA PHE A 17 -9.35 4.18 24.38
C PHE A 17 -9.99 4.83 23.15
N ASN A 18 -9.77 6.14 22.99
CA ASN A 18 -10.04 6.88 21.78
C ASN A 18 -9.01 6.45 20.73
N GLY A 19 -9.02 5.17 20.35
CA GLY A 19 -8.46 4.76 19.07
C GLY A 19 -9.33 5.44 18.02
N LYS A 20 -8.80 6.48 17.38
CA LYS A 20 -9.47 7.11 16.23
C LYS A 20 -9.37 6.14 15.07
N ALA A 21 -10.26 5.14 15.04
CA ALA A 21 -10.43 4.31 13.85
C ALA A 21 -10.53 5.22 12.63
N GLN A 22 -9.74 4.96 11.59
CA GLN A 22 -9.76 5.80 10.40
C GLN A 22 -11.16 5.79 9.80
N ASN A 23 -11.61 6.95 9.30
CA ASN A 23 -12.83 7.00 8.51
C ASN A 23 -12.54 6.44 7.12
N LEU A 24 -12.73 5.14 7.00
CA LEU A 24 -12.53 4.35 5.78
C LEU A 24 -13.67 4.62 4.80
N SER A 25 -13.58 5.72 4.09
CA SER A 25 -14.46 6.03 2.96
C SER A 25 -13.93 5.40 1.68
N GLU A 26 -14.84 4.84 0.88
CA GLU A 26 -14.49 4.34 -0.45
C GLU A 26 -14.06 5.53 -1.32
N LYS A 27 -12.89 5.39 -1.96
CA LYS A 27 -12.36 6.36 -2.92
C LYS A 27 -11.89 5.65 -4.18
N GLU A 28 -11.70 6.44 -5.23
CA GLU A 28 -11.14 5.95 -6.50
C GLU A 28 -9.62 6.07 -6.46
N TYR A 29 -8.93 4.98 -6.80
CA TYR A 29 -7.48 4.90 -6.78
C TYR A 29 -6.92 4.34 -8.08
N ILE A 30 -5.70 4.75 -8.41
CA ILE A 30 -4.88 4.14 -9.46
C ILE A 30 -3.75 3.39 -8.81
N VAL A 31 -3.70 2.08 -9.07
CA VAL A 31 -2.61 1.22 -8.63
C VAL A 31 -1.65 1.00 -9.80
N LEU A 32 -0.44 1.52 -9.69
CA LEU A 32 0.67 1.12 -10.56
C LEU A 32 1.26 -0.20 -10.06
N ILE A 33 1.51 -1.09 -11.02
CA ILE A 33 2.14 -2.38 -10.82
C ILE A 33 3.45 -2.34 -11.60
N VAL A 34 4.56 -2.35 -10.87
CA VAL A 34 5.92 -2.27 -11.42
C VAL A 34 6.56 -3.63 -11.32
N ASN A 35 6.62 -4.34 -12.44
CA ASN A 35 7.24 -5.65 -12.56
C ASN A 35 8.66 -5.51 -13.12
N ILE A 36 9.65 -5.80 -12.28
CA ILE A 36 11.06 -5.80 -12.66
C ILE A 36 11.47 -7.24 -12.95
N GLU A 37 11.88 -7.51 -14.19
CA GLU A 37 12.47 -8.78 -14.61
C GLU A 37 14.00 -8.60 -14.70
N ARG A 38 14.74 -9.44 -13.97
CA ARG A 38 16.20 -9.49 -13.96
C ARG A 38 16.69 -10.87 -14.37
N LYS A 39 17.86 -10.93 -15.01
CA LYS A 39 18.58 -12.18 -15.29
C LYS A 39 19.59 -12.55 -14.21
N ASP A 40 19.78 -11.66 -13.23
CA ASP A 40 20.68 -11.86 -12.10
C ASP A 40 20.06 -12.85 -11.09
N PRO A 41 20.70 -14.01 -10.83
CA PRO A 41 20.21 -14.97 -9.85
C PRO A 41 20.29 -14.48 -8.39
N LEU A 42 21.16 -13.51 -8.09
CA LEU A 42 21.31 -12.97 -6.73
C LEU A 42 20.25 -11.92 -6.39
N HIS A 43 19.73 -11.24 -7.42
CA HIS A 43 18.69 -10.23 -7.30
C HIS A 43 17.54 -10.58 -8.24
N PRO A 44 16.68 -11.55 -7.85
CA PRO A 44 15.58 -11.98 -8.69
C PRO A 44 14.63 -10.81 -8.98
N GLY A 45 13.88 -10.96 -10.08
CA GLY A 45 12.84 -10.00 -10.43
C GLY A 45 11.79 -9.84 -9.33
N GLU A 46 11.17 -8.66 -9.28
CA GLU A 46 10.29 -8.27 -8.19
C GLU A 46 9.11 -7.43 -8.68
N ILE A 47 7.98 -7.54 -7.97
CA ILE A 47 6.75 -6.79 -8.26
C ILE A 47 6.47 -5.86 -7.10
N TYR A 48 6.33 -4.58 -7.42
CA TYR A 48 5.98 -3.49 -6.51
C TYR A 48 4.62 -2.92 -6.87
N TYR A 49 3.89 -2.47 -5.84
CA TYR A 49 2.58 -1.85 -5.98
C TYR A 49 2.64 -0.45 -5.40
N TRP A 50 2.15 0.50 -6.18
CA TRP A 50 2.13 1.91 -5.86
C TRP A 50 0.73 2.43 -6.10
N ILE A 51 0.25 3.33 -5.26
CA ILE A 51 -1.13 3.79 -5.31
C ILE A 51 -1.20 5.30 -5.19
N ALA A 52 -2.13 5.90 -5.93
CA ALA A 52 -2.47 7.31 -5.82
C ALA A 52 -4.00 7.44 -5.83
N ALA A 53 -4.53 8.37 -5.03
CA ALA A 53 -5.93 8.71 -5.10
C ALA A 53 -6.20 9.43 -6.43
N SER A 54 -7.30 9.07 -7.11
CA SER A 54 -7.56 9.58 -8.46
C SER A 54 -7.83 11.08 -8.47
N ASP A 55 -8.28 11.65 -7.35
CA ASP A 55 -8.48 13.08 -7.15
C ASP A 55 -7.19 13.88 -6.97
N THR A 56 -6.07 13.25 -6.58
CA THR A 56 -4.76 13.91 -6.45
C THR A 56 -3.95 13.90 -7.75
N LEU A 57 -4.43 13.21 -8.80
CA LEU A 57 -3.81 13.21 -10.12
C LEU A 57 -4.10 14.55 -10.82
N ASN A 58 -3.14 15.48 -10.74
CA ASN A 58 -3.18 16.77 -11.43
C ASN A 58 -2.45 16.71 -12.79
N GLU A 59 -2.68 17.74 -13.62
CA GLU A 59 -2.19 17.81 -15.00
C GLU A 59 -0.66 17.97 -15.11
N GLU A 60 0.01 18.37 -14.02
CA GLU A 60 1.44 18.72 -13.99
C GLU A 60 2.38 17.50 -13.95
N TYR A 61 1.88 16.28 -14.17
CA TYR A 61 2.65 15.03 -14.21
C TYR A 61 3.38 14.67 -12.88
N GLU A 62 3.23 15.47 -11.82
CA GLU A 62 3.72 15.19 -10.48
C GLU A 62 2.75 14.30 -9.70
N PHE A 63 2.69 13.03 -10.10
CA PHE A 63 1.92 12.05 -9.36
C PHE A 63 2.66 11.61 -8.11
N ASN A 64 2.10 11.97 -6.95
CA ASN A 64 2.52 11.44 -5.65
C ASN A 64 1.93 10.03 -5.48
N PHE A 65 2.61 9.06 -6.09
CA PHE A 65 2.38 7.66 -5.79
C PHE A 65 3.00 7.32 -4.44
N SER A 66 2.25 6.59 -3.63
CA SER A 66 2.72 6.04 -2.36
C SER A 66 2.79 4.52 -2.42
N PRO A 67 3.64 3.89 -1.60
CA PRO A 67 3.69 2.44 -1.54
C PRO A 67 2.35 1.84 -1.11
N LEU A 68 1.92 0.80 -1.82
CA LEU A 68 0.80 -0.06 -1.45
C LEU A 68 1.34 -1.41 -0.97
N PHE A 69 1.26 -1.65 0.33
CA PHE A 69 1.82 -2.87 0.93
C PHE A 69 0.85 -4.04 0.77
N LEU A 70 0.98 -4.75 -0.36
CA LEU A 70 0.26 -6.01 -0.65
C LEU A 70 1.06 -7.27 -0.28
N ARG A 71 2.22 -7.10 0.36
CA ARG A 71 3.08 -8.19 0.79
C ARG A 71 3.02 -8.32 2.30
N LEU A 72 2.81 -9.54 2.79
CA LEU A 72 2.66 -9.87 4.20
C LEU A 72 3.99 -9.94 4.96
N PHE A 73 5.01 -9.19 4.52
CA PHE A 73 6.31 -9.14 5.19
C PHE A 73 6.36 -7.97 6.19
N TYR A 74 5.25 -7.72 6.89
CA TYR A 74 5.16 -6.75 7.98
C TYR A 74 4.40 -7.37 9.16
N PRO A 75 4.71 -7.01 10.41
CA PRO A 75 4.01 -7.55 11.56
C PRO A 75 2.51 -7.21 11.53
N SER A 76 1.64 -8.11 11.97
CA SER A 76 0.19 -7.84 12.05
C SER A 76 -0.15 -6.63 12.90
N SER A 77 0.64 -6.37 13.95
CA SER A 77 0.51 -5.14 14.74
C SER A 77 0.71 -3.86 13.92
N SER A 78 1.52 -3.90 12.85
CA SER A 78 1.69 -2.74 11.96
C SER A 78 0.44 -2.49 11.12
N TYR A 79 -0.30 -3.54 10.78
CA TYR A 79 -1.61 -3.39 10.13
C TYR A 79 -2.59 -2.71 11.08
N ASP A 80 -2.69 -3.20 12.31
CA ASP A 80 -3.60 -2.68 13.33
C ASP A 80 -3.26 -1.22 13.66
N ASP A 81 -1.98 -0.94 13.93
CA ASP A 81 -1.48 0.42 14.15
C ASP A 81 -1.88 1.33 12.99
N CYS A 82 -1.60 0.89 11.76
CA CYS A 82 -1.92 1.68 10.58
C CYS A 82 -3.42 1.93 10.50
N CYS A 83 -4.27 0.90 10.59
CA CYS A 83 -5.73 1.02 10.48
C CYS A 83 -6.40 1.82 11.61
N GLU A 84 -5.78 1.87 12.78
CA GLU A 84 -6.17 2.75 13.88
C GLU A 84 -5.64 4.20 13.73
N GLY A 85 -4.96 4.49 12.62
CA GLY A 85 -4.42 5.82 12.32
C GLY A 85 -3.15 6.17 13.10
N ARG A 86 -2.48 5.17 13.67
CA ARG A 86 -1.17 5.31 14.31
C ARG A 86 -0.04 5.15 13.29
N ASP A 87 1.12 5.71 13.60
CA ASP A 87 2.34 5.44 12.85
C ASP A 87 2.77 3.98 13.07
N ALA A 88 3.25 3.31 12.01
CA ALA A 88 3.52 1.87 12.01
C ALA A 88 4.97 1.51 11.66
N ARG A 89 5.46 0.37 12.15
CA ARG A 89 6.84 -0.13 11.94
C ARG A 89 6.87 -1.30 10.96
N PHE A 90 7.02 -1.00 9.66
CA PHE A 90 7.02 -2.04 8.62
C PHE A 90 8.34 -2.81 8.50
N TYR A 91 9.46 -2.28 9.00
CA TYR A 91 10.81 -2.81 8.75
C TYR A 91 11.51 -3.41 9.97
N THR A 92 10.81 -3.59 11.09
CA THR A 92 11.41 -4.20 12.29
C THR A 92 11.56 -5.71 12.12
N LEU A 93 12.80 -6.20 12.33
CA LEU A 93 13.09 -7.62 12.51
C LEU A 93 12.46 -8.10 13.82
N THR A 94 11.25 -8.63 13.74
CA THR A 94 10.59 -9.29 14.87
C THR A 94 10.59 -10.80 14.68
N ASP A 95 10.49 -11.56 15.77
CA ASP A 95 10.30 -13.02 15.70
C ASP A 95 9.09 -13.37 14.82
N GLU A 96 9.21 -14.47 14.06
CA GLU A 96 8.26 -14.91 13.02
C GLU A 96 6.80 -15.00 13.50
N SER A 97 6.57 -15.20 14.81
CA SER A 97 5.25 -15.24 15.45
C SER A 97 4.46 -13.92 15.41
N LYS A 98 5.08 -12.81 14.98
CA LYS A 98 4.40 -11.52 14.81
C LYS A 98 3.93 -11.22 13.38
N PHE A 99 4.23 -12.09 12.41
CA PHE A 99 3.73 -11.98 11.04
C PHE A 99 2.47 -12.83 10.79
N GLU A 100 1.85 -13.34 11.85
CA GLU A 100 0.66 -14.17 11.78
C GLU A 100 -0.57 -13.33 11.41
N PHE A 101 -0.90 -13.36 10.11
CA PHE A 101 -2.19 -12.95 9.60
C PHE A 101 -3.09 -14.17 9.42
N THR A 102 -4.40 -13.98 9.54
CA THR A 102 -5.36 -15.04 9.26
C THR A 102 -5.26 -15.52 7.81
N ASP A 103 -5.52 -16.79 7.56
CA ASP A 103 -5.59 -17.34 6.19
C ASP A 103 -6.58 -16.56 5.32
N GLU A 104 -7.68 -16.08 5.91
CA GLU A 104 -8.65 -15.24 5.23
C GLU A 104 -8.01 -13.93 4.73
N PHE A 105 -7.25 -13.24 5.59
CA PHE A 105 -6.54 -12.02 5.20
C PHE A 105 -5.51 -12.30 4.11
N ASN A 106 -4.73 -13.37 4.25
CA ASN A 106 -3.73 -13.79 3.27
C ASN A 106 -4.36 -14.09 1.90
N ASN A 107 -5.47 -14.83 1.90
CA ASN A 107 -6.24 -15.12 0.70
C ASN A 107 -6.82 -13.85 0.07
N LYS A 108 -7.31 -12.91 0.87
CA LYS A 108 -7.81 -11.61 0.39
C LYS A 108 -6.70 -10.78 -0.27
N GLN A 109 -5.50 -10.71 0.31
CA GLN A 109 -4.35 -10.01 -0.29
C GLN A 109 -3.92 -10.66 -1.62
N GLU A 110 -3.86 -11.99 -1.67
CA GLU A 110 -3.52 -12.70 -2.90
C GLU A 110 -4.60 -12.53 -3.97
N ASN A 111 -5.87 -12.53 -3.59
CA ASN A 111 -6.98 -12.25 -4.50
C ASN A 111 -6.90 -10.83 -5.05
N LEU A 112 -6.58 -9.83 -4.23
CA LEU A 112 -6.36 -8.46 -4.69
C LEU A 112 -5.19 -8.38 -5.68
N ARG A 113 -4.05 -9.01 -5.39
CA ARG A 113 -2.91 -9.07 -6.33
C ARG A 113 -3.29 -9.68 -7.68
N LYS A 114 -3.98 -10.83 -7.66
CA LYS A 114 -4.49 -11.50 -8.87
C LYS A 114 -5.47 -10.60 -9.63
N PHE A 115 -6.37 -9.94 -8.92
CA PHE A 115 -7.36 -9.03 -9.48
C PHE A 115 -6.69 -7.83 -10.15
N LEU A 116 -5.75 -7.18 -9.47
CA LEU A 116 -4.98 -6.05 -10.01
C LEU A 116 -4.25 -6.46 -11.27
N LYS A 117 -3.52 -7.58 -11.24
CA LYS A 117 -2.79 -8.08 -12.40
C LYS A 117 -3.71 -8.40 -13.57
N LYS A 118 -4.82 -9.10 -13.33
CA LYS A 118 -5.78 -9.53 -14.37
C LYS A 118 -6.41 -8.34 -15.09
N ASN A 119 -6.68 -7.25 -14.38
CA ASN A 119 -7.36 -6.08 -14.91
C ASN A 119 -6.40 -4.92 -15.25
N SER A 120 -5.10 -5.17 -15.17
CA SER A 120 -4.09 -4.15 -15.45
C SER A 120 -4.03 -3.79 -16.93
N LYS A 121 -3.81 -2.51 -17.21
CA LYS A 121 -3.46 -2.01 -18.54
C LYS A 121 -1.96 -1.75 -18.59
N LEU A 122 -1.32 -2.19 -19.66
CA LEU A 122 0.09 -1.89 -19.91
C LEU A 122 0.25 -0.38 -20.14
N ILE A 123 1.18 0.24 -19.43
CA ILE A 123 1.51 1.66 -19.56
C ILE A 123 2.84 1.83 -20.30
N GLN A 124 3.91 1.21 -19.81
CA GLN A 124 5.25 1.36 -20.39
C GLN A 124 6.09 0.10 -20.18
N VAL A 125 6.99 -0.17 -21.12
CA VAL A 125 8.05 -1.19 -20.97
C VAL A 125 9.40 -0.50 -21.14
N ILE A 126 10.21 -0.52 -20.09
CA ILE A 126 11.53 0.10 -20.05
C ILE A 126 12.58 -1.03 -20.06
N LYS A 127 13.52 -0.95 -21.00
CA LYS A 127 14.63 -1.91 -21.10
C LYS A 127 15.91 -1.21 -20.67
N LYS A 128 16.38 -1.50 -19.46
CA LYS A 128 17.64 -0.98 -18.94
C LYS A 128 18.76 -1.93 -19.37
N LYS A 129 19.61 -1.46 -20.28
CA LYS A 129 20.80 -2.20 -20.69
C LYS A 129 21.97 -1.76 -19.82
N ASN A 130 22.67 -2.73 -19.24
CA ASN A 130 23.91 -2.48 -18.53
C ASN A 130 25.08 -2.72 -19.50
N GLY A 131 25.98 -1.74 -19.63
CA GLY A 131 27.14 -1.81 -20.52
C GLY A 131 28.21 -2.82 -20.09
N PHE A 132 28.21 -3.22 -18.82
CA PHE A 132 29.21 -4.14 -18.25
C PHE A 132 28.81 -5.62 -18.39
N SER A 133 27.53 -5.95 -18.27
CA SER A 133 27.06 -7.34 -18.39
C SER A 133 25.61 -7.45 -18.80
N LYS A 134 25.33 -8.38 -19.73
CA LYS A 134 23.95 -8.74 -20.11
C LYS A 134 23.15 -9.37 -18.96
N LEU A 135 23.81 -9.90 -17.93
CA LEU A 135 23.16 -10.46 -16.73
C LEU A 135 22.52 -9.37 -15.86
N LEU A 136 23.06 -8.15 -15.93
CA LEU A 136 22.57 -6.97 -15.22
C LEU A 136 21.53 -6.17 -16.03
N ASN A 137 21.09 -6.70 -17.19
CA ASN A 137 20.01 -6.09 -17.93
C ASN A 137 18.69 -6.28 -17.19
N GLU A 138 17.90 -5.22 -17.14
CA GLU A 138 16.59 -5.24 -16.50
C GLU A 138 15.50 -4.89 -17.50
N LYS A 139 14.35 -5.53 -17.35
CA LYS A 139 13.11 -5.13 -18.03
C LYS A 139 12.12 -4.70 -16.97
N VAL A 140 11.77 -3.43 -16.96
CA VAL A 140 10.73 -2.88 -16.08
C VAL A 140 9.45 -2.76 -16.89
N THR A 141 8.41 -3.46 -16.46
CA THR A 141 7.07 -3.38 -17.05
C THR A 141 6.17 -2.64 -16.08
N ILE A 142 5.64 -1.51 -16.52
CA ILE A 142 4.74 -0.68 -15.74
C ILE A 142 3.34 -0.88 -16.31
N SER A 143 2.45 -1.28 -15.43
CA SER A 143 1.03 -1.46 -15.73
C SER A 143 0.21 -0.80 -14.64
N ALA A 144 -1.07 -0.57 -14.90
CA ALA A 144 -1.92 0.18 -13.99
C ALA A 144 -3.34 -0.37 -13.96
N THR A 145 -3.96 -0.36 -12.78
CA THR A 145 -5.34 -0.77 -12.57
C THR A 145 -6.06 0.32 -11.78
N ALA A 146 -7.20 0.76 -12.30
CA ALA A 146 -8.07 1.71 -11.61
C ALA A 146 -9.10 0.96 -10.77
N ILE A 147 -9.19 1.28 -9.49
CA ILE A 147 -10.05 0.59 -8.52
C ILE A 147 -10.84 1.58 -7.67
N LYS A 148 -11.92 1.12 -7.07
CA LYS A 148 -12.57 1.76 -5.92
C LYS A 148 -12.38 0.88 -4.70
N THR A 149 -11.96 1.45 -3.59
CA THR A 149 -11.67 0.71 -2.37
C THR A 149 -11.60 1.65 -1.17
N SER A 150 -11.62 1.08 0.02
CA SER A 150 -11.23 1.74 1.26
C SER A 150 -9.83 1.26 1.65
N LEU A 151 -8.99 2.18 2.13
CA LEU A 151 -7.62 1.89 2.53
C LEU A 151 -7.34 2.47 3.91
N CYS A 152 -6.60 1.73 4.71
CA CYS A 152 -5.91 2.32 5.85
C CYS A 152 -4.70 3.11 5.35
N SER A 153 -4.42 4.25 5.97
CA SER A 153 -3.24 5.06 5.70
C SER A 153 -2.50 5.39 6.99
N CYS A 154 -1.17 5.40 6.96
CA CYS A 154 -0.34 5.76 8.11
C CYS A 154 1.04 6.22 7.66
N LYS A 155 1.80 6.83 8.58
CA LYS A 155 3.22 7.08 8.38
C LYS A 155 4.03 5.88 8.84
N ILE A 156 5.18 5.69 8.21
CA ILE A 156 6.16 4.72 8.68
C ILE A 156 7.04 5.39 9.73
N ILE A 157 7.22 4.75 10.88
CA ILE A 157 8.17 5.22 11.90
C ILE A 157 9.59 5.13 11.35
N GLU A 158 10.37 6.20 11.52
CA GLU A 158 11.79 6.33 11.10
C GLU A 158 12.04 6.37 9.58
N GLU A 159 10.99 6.52 8.77
CA GLU A 159 11.11 6.67 7.32
C GLU A 159 10.52 8.01 6.86
N LYS A 160 11.29 8.76 6.05
CA LYS A 160 10.94 10.12 5.61
C LYS A 160 10.65 10.21 4.11
N HIS A 161 10.91 9.15 3.34
CA HIS A 161 10.76 9.17 1.89
C HIS A 161 9.29 9.22 1.45
N PHE A 162 8.37 8.76 2.31
CA PHE A 162 6.93 8.75 2.04
C PHE A 162 6.14 9.56 3.05
N GLU A 163 5.20 10.37 2.56
CA GLU A 163 4.23 11.04 3.43
C GLU A 163 3.26 10.06 4.08
N SER A 164 2.94 8.96 3.39
CA SER A 164 2.03 7.92 3.86
C SER A 164 2.25 6.62 3.09
N VAL A 165 1.85 5.51 3.72
CA VAL A 165 1.69 4.21 3.08
C VAL A 165 0.26 3.76 3.17
N PHE A 166 -0.14 2.88 2.25
CA PHE A 166 -1.50 2.38 2.19
C PHE A 166 -1.57 0.87 2.39
N LEU A 167 -2.56 0.44 3.17
CA LEU A 167 -2.93 -0.96 3.39
C LEU A 167 -4.39 -1.18 2.97
N PRO A 168 -4.68 -2.19 2.15
CA PRO A 168 -6.05 -2.42 1.69
C PRO A 168 -6.90 -3.07 2.77
N THR A 169 -8.15 -2.63 2.89
CA THR A 169 -9.12 -3.13 3.88
C THR A 169 -9.97 -4.30 3.34
N THR A 170 -9.52 -4.90 2.24
CA THR A 170 -9.99 -6.15 1.61
C THR A 170 -11.18 -6.08 0.66
N GLU A 171 -11.91 -4.97 0.57
CA GLU A 171 -12.96 -4.76 -0.44
C GLU A 171 -12.47 -3.88 -1.57
N PHE A 172 -12.69 -4.29 -2.82
CA PHE A 172 -12.27 -3.54 -4.00
C PHE A 172 -13.15 -3.85 -5.21
N SER A 173 -13.36 -2.84 -6.05
CA SER A 173 -14.06 -2.95 -7.32
C SER A 173 -13.30 -2.24 -8.45
N LEU A 174 -13.60 -2.57 -9.71
CA LEU A 174 -12.97 -1.90 -10.85
C LEU A 174 -13.59 -0.52 -11.08
N ASN A 175 -12.74 0.46 -11.34
CA ASN A 175 -13.16 1.74 -11.92
C ASN A 175 -12.85 1.75 -13.43
N ASN A 176 -13.71 1.14 -14.23
CA ASN A 176 -13.50 1.07 -15.69
C ASN A 176 -13.57 2.45 -16.35
N ASP A 177 -14.42 3.34 -15.81
CA ASP A 177 -14.68 4.66 -16.38
C ASP A 177 -13.45 5.58 -16.30
N PHE A 178 -12.58 5.36 -15.32
CA PHE A 178 -11.31 6.08 -15.20
C PHE A 178 -10.54 6.14 -16.52
N TRP A 179 -10.50 5.04 -17.28
CA TRP A 179 -9.69 4.94 -18.48
C TRP A 179 -10.14 5.83 -19.65
N ASN A 180 -11.33 6.40 -19.55
CA ASN A 180 -11.92 7.35 -20.49
C ASN A 180 -11.80 8.81 -20.02
N SER A 181 -11.17 9.06 -18.87
CA SER A 181 -10.94 10.41 -18.33
C SER A 181 -9.64 11.04 -18.81
N ASP A 182 -9.54 12.37 -18.71
CA ASP A 182 -8.30 13.12 -18.99
C ASP A 182 -7.16 12.69 -18.05
N LYS A 183 -7.46 12.34 -16.80
CA LYS A 183 -6.47 11.79 -15.85
C LYS A 183 -5.80 10.52 -16.37
N ALA A 184 -6.56 9.66 -17.04
CA ALA A 184 -5.99 8.47 -17.67
C ALA A 184 -5.07 8.80 -18.85
N TYR A 185 -5.28 9.91 -19.55
CA TYR A 185 -4.35 10.39 -20.57
C TYR A 185 -2.98 10.71 -19.95
N HIS A 186 -2.94 11.43 -18.82
CA HIS A 186 -1.67 11.76 -18.16
C HIS A 186 -0.95 10.52 -17.61
N ILE A 187 -1.68 9.55 -17.05
CA ILE A 187 -1.08 8.27 -16.60
C ILE A 187 -0.47 7.48 -17.77
N LYS A 188 -1.15 7.41 -18.92
CA LYS A 188 -0.67 6.65 -20.08
C LYS A 188 0.56 7.28 -20.74
N HIS A 189 0.69 8.60 -20.68
CA HIS A 189 1.72 9.34 -21.43
C HIS A 189 2.84 9.93 -20.56
N LYS A 190 2.79 9.75 -19.23
CA LYS A 190 3.92 10.07 -18.37
C LYS A 190 5.11 9.16 -18.70
N ASP A 191 6.31 9.74 -18.73
CA ASP A 191 7.54 8.95 -18.80
C ASP A 191 7.92 8.43 -17.40
N TYR A 192 7.91 7.11 -17.24
CA TYR A 192 8.30 6.44 -16.01
C TYR A 192 9.73 5.90 -16.06
N THR A 193 10.57 6.29 -17.03
CA THR A 193 11.96 5.85 -17.11
C THR A 193 12.75 6.19 -15.84
N GLY A 194 12.45 7.32 -15.21
CA GLY A 194 13.02 7.75 -13.93
C GLY A 194 12.34 7.17 -12.68
N PHE A 195 11.26 6.40 -12.83
CA PHE A 195 10.54 5.83 -11.68
C PHE A 195 11.39 4.73 -11.03
N SER A 196 11.66 4.87 -9.73
CA SER A 196 12.36 3.87 -8.93
C SER A 196 11.40 3.33 -7.87
N PRO A 197 11.07 2.03 -7.88
CA PRO A 197 10.19 1.45 -6.87
C PRO A 197 10.89 1.18 -5.53
N TYR A 198 12.17 1.57 -5.40
CA TYR A 198 13.01 1.32 -4.23
C TYR A 198 13.07 2.49 -3.23
N TYR A 199 12.39 3.61 -3.51
CA TYR A 199 12.49 4.86 -2.74
C TYR A 199 11.16 5.50 -2.47
#